data_AF-A0A119M3J5-F1
#
_entry.id   AF-A0A119M3J5-F1
#
_cell.length_a   1.000
_cell.length_b   1.000
_cell.length_c   1.000
_cell.angle_alpha   90.00
_cell.angle_beta   90.00
_cell.angle_gamma   90.00
#
_symmetry.space_group_name_H-M   'P 1'
#
loop_
_entity.id
_entity.type
_entity.pdbx_description
1 polymer ?
#
loop_
_entity_poly.entity_id
_entity_poly.type
_entity_poly.pdbx_seq_one_letter_code
_entity_poly.pdbx_strand_id
1 'polypeptide(L)'
;MLAGAVHAQAGRPAAKPVCVDVEVNGERALSYDCMSAQLKPKATPQAGASQTAAEGLATAPSNRLGTFNLSTERNRFGTNWGKSATPQRPAQPVAVPPK
;
A
#
# COMPACT_ATOMS: atom_id res chain seq x y z
N MET A 1 -9.22 -34.07 42.51
CA MET A 1 -8.50 -33.47 41.37
C MET A 1 -9.49 -33.32 40.22
N LEU A 2 -9.77 -32.11 39.75
CA LEU A 2 -10.45 -31.85 38.48
C LEU A 2 -9.82 -30.57 37.89
N ALA A 3 -8.91 -30.76 36.95
CA ALA A 3 -8.23 -29.69 36.22
C ALA A 3 -9.16 -29.17 35.11
N GLY A 4 -9.55 -27.90 35.18
CA GLY A 4 -10.26 -27.22 34.09
C GLY A 4 -9.24 -26.74 33.04
N ALA A 5 -9.35 -27.26 31.82
CA ALA A 5 -8.55 -26.81 30.70
C ALA A 5 -9.04 -25.44 30.21
N VAL A 6 -8.20 -24.41 30.38
CA VAL A 6 -8.39 -23.11 29.74
C VAL A 6 -8.07 -23.23 28.25
N HIS A 7 -9.11 -23.13 27.41
CA HIS A 7 -8.93 -22.97 25.98
C HIS A 7 -8.45 -21.54 25.72
N ALA A 8 -7.19 -21.41 25.30
CA ALA A 8 -6.67 -20.16 24.76
C ALA A 8 -7.43 -19.83 23.47
N GLN A 9 -8.30 -18.82 23.53
CA GLN A 9 -8.92 -18.25 22.35
C GLN A 9 -7.82 -17.52 21.58
N ALA A 10 -7.34 -18.13 20.49
CA ALA A 10 -6.53 -17.45 19.50
C ALA A 10 -7.33 -16.23 19.00
N GLY A 11 -6.90 -15.05 19.41
CA GLY A 11 -7.56 -13.79 19.06
C GLY A 11 -7.71 -13.70 17.55
N ARG A 12 -8.96 -13.57 17.07
CA ARG A 12 -9.23 -13.23 15.69
C ARG A 12 -8.47 -11.93 15.37
N PRO A 13 -7.79 -11.81 14.22
CA PRO A 13 -7.17 -10.55 13.85
C PRO A 13 -8.26 -9.48 13.88
N ALA A 14 -8.02 -8.39 14.63
CA ALA A 14 -8.95 -7.27 14.69
C ALA A 14 -9.29 -6.83 13.25
N ALA A 15 -10.57 -6.68 12.97
CA ALA A 15 -11.03 -6.25 11.66
C ALA A 15 -10.38 -4.90 11.32
N LYS A 16 -9.85 -4.75 10.10
CA LYS A 16 -9.31 -3.47 9.65
C LYS A 16 -10.44 -2.44 9.67
N PRO A 17 -10.20 -1.21 10.17
CA PRO A 17 -11.21 -0.15 10.15
C PRO A 17 -11.64 0.12 8.71
N VAL A 18 -12.94 0.28 8.46
CA VAL A 18 -13.48 0.64 7.15
C VAL A 18 -13.39 2.16 6.99
N CYS A 19 -12.80 2.64 5.89
CA CYS A 19 -12.77 4.07 5.57
C CYS A 19 -14.02 4.43 4.76
N VAL A 20 -14.72 5.49 5.17
CA VAL A 20 -15.98 5.93 4.57
C VAL A 20 -15.87 7.43 4.26
N ASP A 21 -16.10 7.79 3.01
CA ASP A 21 -16.24 9.19 2.59
C ASP A 21 -17.71 9.62 2.74
N VAL A 22 -17.93 10.87 3.13
CA VAL A 22 -19.28 11.42 3.36
C VAL A 22 -19.46 12.65 2.48
N GLU A 23 -20.64 12.80 1.90
CA GLU A 23 -21.01 13.98 1.10
C GLU A 23 -22.26 14.62 1.69
N VAL A 24 -22.20 15.92 1.98
CA VAL A 24 -23.31 16.72 2.52
C VAL A 24 -23.39 18.01 1.72
N ASN A 25 -24.56 18.31 1.14
CA ASN A 25 -24.79 19.51 0.32
C ASN A 25 -23.79 19.68 -0.85
N GLY A 26 -23.34 18.56 -1.44
CA GLY A 26 -22.37 18.58 -2.55
C GLY A 26 -20.91 18.80 -2.11
N GLU A 27 -20.65 18.96 -0.80
CA GLU A 27 -19.30 18.98 -0.26
C GLU A 27 -18.91 17.58 0.23
N ARG A 28 -17.79 17.07 -0.29
CA ARG A 28 -17.29 15.74 0.03
C ARG A 28 -16.15 15.81 1.05
N ALA A 29 -16.38 15.23 2.22
CA ALA A 29 -15.37 14.95 3.21
C ALA A 29 -14.73 13.57 2.95
N LEU A 30 -13.46 13.58 2.54
CA LEU A 30 -12.69 12.36 2.29
C LEU A 30 -12.05 11.85 3.57
N SER A 31 -12.05 10.53 3.76
CA SER A 31 -11.54 9.83 4.94
C SER A 31 -10.01 9.67 4.94
N TYR A 32 -9.30 10.76 4.65
CA TYR A 32 -7.85 10.75 4.46
C TYR A 32 -7.06 10.21 5.65
N ASP A 33 -7.48 10.51 6.88
CA ASP A 33 -6.81 10.00 8.09
C ASP A 33 -6.90 8.48 8.19
N CYS A 34 -8.09 7.92 7.93
CA CYS A 34 -8.29 6.48 7.90
C CYS A 34 -7.45 5.82 6.80
N MET A 35 -7.48 6.39 5.59
CA MET A 35 -6.72 5.86 4.46
C MET A 35 -5.21 5.93 4.69
N SER A 36 -4.73 7.01 5.31
CA SER A 36 -3.33 7.18 5.69
C SER A 36 -2.90 6.13 6.72
N ALA A 37 -3.76 5.83 7.70
CA ALA A 37 -3.51 4.78 8.68
C ALA A 37 -3.47 3.38 8.03
N GLN A 38 -4.37 3.09 7.08
CA GLN A 38 -4.38 1.80 6.38
C GLN A 38 -3.15 1.59 5.48
N LEU A 39 -2.68 2.66 4.83
CA LEU A 39 -1.54 2.62 3.91
C LEU A 39 -0.18 2.74 4.61
N LYS A 40 -0.17 2.97 5.93
CA LYS A 40 1.06 3.13 6.70
C LYS A 40 1.93 1.86 6.57
N PRO A 41 3.19 1.99 6.12
CA PRO A 41 4.11 0.86 6.07
C PRO A 41 4.34 0.27 7.47
N LYS A 42 4.55 -1.05 7.53
CA LYS A 42 4.99 -1.70 8.76
C LYS A 42 6.37 -1.16 9.15
N ALA A 43 6.63 -1.07 10.45
CA ALA A 43 7.94 -0.73 10.97
C ALA A 43 9.00 -1.71 10.41
N THR A 44 10.13 -1.16 9.99
CA THR A 44 11.27 -1.98 9.57
C THR A 44 11.87 -2.66 10.80
N PRO A 45 12.03 -3.99 10.83
CA PRO A 45 12.69 -4.67 11.93
C PRO A 45 14.11 -4.14 12.12
N GLN A 46 14.55 -4.00 13.36
CA GLN A 46 15.94 -3.69 13.67
C GLN A 46 16.83 -4.83 13.18
N ALA A 47 17.93 -4.48 12.53
CA ALA A 47 18.93 -5.45 12.12
C ALA A 47 19.50 -6.16 13.36
N GLY A 48 19.72 -7.47 13.26
CA GLY A 48 20.40 -8.22 14.32
C GLY A 48 21.83 -7.72 14.51
N ALA A 49 22.39 -7.88 15.72
CA ALA A 49 23.72 -7.36 16.07
C ALA A 49 24.87 -7.82 15.14
N SER A 50 24.67 -8.94 14.42
CA SER A 50 25.65 -9.50 13.48
C SER A 50 25.36 -9.19 12.00
N GLN A 51 24.26 -8.51 11.67
CA GLN A 51 23.94 -8.15 10.29
C GLN A 51 24.66 -6.85 9.92
N THR A 52 25.41 -6.85 8.82
CA THR A 52 25.97 -5.61 8.28
C THR A 52 24.92 -4.88 7.45
N ALA A 53 25.20 -3.62 7.13
CA ALA A 53 24.33 -2.84 6.26
C ALA A 53 24.20 -3.47 4.86
N ALA A 54 25.24 -4.14 4.36
CA ALA A 54 25.23 -4.73 3.04
C ALA A 54 24.24 -5.90 2.93
N GLU A 55 24.17 -6.79 3.91
CA GLU A 55 23.19 -7.89 3.90
C GLU A 55 21.76 -7.37 4.06
N GLY A 56 21.57 -6.30 4.85
CA GLY A 56 20.28 -5.62 4.96
C GLY A 56 19.82 -5.04 3.62
N LEU A 57 20.71 -4.40 2.87
CA LEU A 57 20.40 -3.86 1.54
C LEU A 57 20.21 -4.97 0.50
N ALA A 58 20.96 -6.06 0.56
CA ALA A 58 20.84 -7.18 -0.39
C ALA A 58 19.45 -7.83 -0.38
N THR A 59 18.74 -7.76 0.75
CA THR A 59 17.40 -8.32 0.92
C THR A 59 16.30 -7.26 0.93
N ALA A 60 16.66 -5.98 0.79
CA ALA A 60 15.69 -4.90 0.83
C ALA A 60 14.78 -4.91 -0.41
N PRO A 61 13.50 -4.50 -0.26
CA PRO A 61 12.59 -4.37 -1.39
C PRO A 61 13.13 -3.41 -2.47
N SER A 62 12.98 -3.77 -3.75
CA SER A 62 13.55 -2.97 -4.85
C SER A 62 13.01 -1.54 -4.94
N ASN A 63 11.77 -1.31 -4.50
CA ASN A 63 11.19 0.03 -4.42
C ASN A 63 11.87 0.93 -3.36
N ARG A 64 12.67 0.36 -2.43
CA ARG A 64 13.49 1.12 -1.47
C ARG A 64 14.91 1.35 -1.98
N LEU A 65 15.43 0.43 -2.79
CA LEU A 65 16.78 0.50 -3.35
C LEU A 65 16.87 1.33 -4.64
N GLY A 66 15.75 1.64 -5.28
CA GLY A 66 15.74 2.27 -6.61
C GLY A 66 16.18 1.32 -7.73
N THR A 67 16.22 0.01 -7.45
CA THR A 67 16.51 -1.02 -8.44
C THR A 67 15.24 -1.41 -9.21
N PHE A 68 15.39 -2.28 -10.21
CA PHE A 68 14.27 -2.74 -11.02
C PHE A 68 13.10 -3.24 -10.15
N ASN A 69 11.90 -2.77 -10.49
CA ASN A 69 10.66 -3.19 -9.85
C ASN A 69 9.57 -3.38 -10.91
N LEU A 70 9.10 -4.62 -11.05
CA LEU A 70 8.10 -4.99 -12.06
C LEU A 70 6.74 -4.30 -11.86
N SER A 71 6.29 -4.08 -10.62
CA SER A 71 5.01 -3.41 -10.38
C SER A 71 5.10 -1.91 -10.70
N THR A 72 6.22 -1.26 -10.36
CA THR A 72 6.50 0.13 -10.77
C THR A 72 6.42 0.28 -12.28
N GLU A 73 7.04 -0.63 -13.01
CA GLU A 73 7.15 -0.53 -14.45
C GLU A 73 5.82 -0.85 -15.16
N ARG A 74 5.06 -1.82 -14.66
CA ARG A 74 3.66 -2.04 -15.08
C ARG A 74 2.78 -0.81 -14.84
N ASN A 75 2.93 -0.13 -13.71
CA ASN A 75 2.16 1.10 -13.41
C ASN A 75 2.54 2.25 -14.35
N ARG A 76 3.85 2.41 -14.64
CA ARG A 76 4.36 3.48 -15.50
C ARG A 76 3.94 3.31 -16.96
N PHE A 77 4.05 2.09 -17.50
CA PHE A 77 3.76 1.83 -18.90
C PHE A 77 2.33 1.42 -19.19
N GLY A 78 1.60 0.89 -18.20
CA GLY A 78 0.25 0.37 -18.41
C GLY A 78 0.21 -0.62 -19.58
N THR A 79 -0.70 -0.41 -20.53
CA THR A 79 -0.85 -1.29 -21.70
C THR A 79 0.29 -1.21 -22.72
N ASN A 80 1.21 -0.24 -22.57
CA ASN A 80 2.43 -0.12 -23.40
C ASN A 80 3.59 -1.00 -22.89
N TRP A 81 3.46 -1.66 -21.74
CA TRP A 81 4.53 -2.49 -21.19
C TRP A 81 4.94 -3.60 -22.16
N GLY A 82 6.23 -3.67 -22.49
CA GLY A 82 6.78 -4.63 -23.46
C GLY A 82 6.47 -4.33 -24.93
N LYS A 83 5.83 -3.19 -25.24
CA LYS A 83 5.47 -2.78 -26.61
C LYS A 83 6.11 -1.46 -27.05
N SER A 84 6.39 -0.56 -26.12
CA SER A 84 6.93 0.77 -26.39
C SER A 84 7.79 1.27 -25.22
N ALA A 85 8.76 2.13 -25.52
CA ALA A 85 9.55 2.87 -24.54
C ALA A 85 8.83 4.14 -24.02
N THR A 86 7.66 4.48 -24.56
CA THR A 86 6.84 5.62 -24.13
C THR A 86 5.76 5.19 -23.11
N PRO A 87 5.71 5.81 -21.91
CA PRO A 87 4.69 5.54 -20.90
C PRO A 87 3.25 5.77 -21.41
N GLN A 88 2.27 5.09 -20.80
CA GLN A 88 0.86 5.36 -21.08
C GLN A 88 0.40 6.62 -20.35
N ARG A 89 -0.01 7.65 -21.11
CA ARG A 89 -0.64 8.85 -20.55
C ARG A 89 -2.14 8.80 -20.81
N PRO A 90 -2.99 9.05 -19.80
CA PRO A 90 -4.40 9.31 -20.04
C PRO A 90 -4.58 10.48 -21.03
N ALA A 91 -5.58 10.36 -21.90
CA ALA A 91 -6.00 11.47 -22.75
C ALA A 91 -6.39 12.66 -21.87
N GLN A 92 -6.14 13.87 -22.36
CA GLN A 92 -6.60 15.07 -21.64
C GLN A 92 -8.14 15.03 -21.54
N PRO A 93 -8.72 15.39 -20.39
CA PRO A 93 -10.17 15.50 -20.28
C PRO A 93 -10.72 16.47 -21.34
N VAL A 94 -11.82 16.11 -21.99
CA VAL A 94 -12.54 17.02 -22.87
C VAL A 94 -13.35 17.97 -22.00
N ALA A 95 -13.08 19.28 -22.09
CA ALA A 95 -13.89 20.29 -21.43
C ALA A 95 -15.28 20.33 -22.08
N VAL A 96 -16.30 19.86 -21.36
CA VAL A 96 -17.70 19.97 -21.80
C VAL A 96 -18.28 21.23 -21.15
N PRO A 97 -18.68 22.25 -21.92
CA PRO A 97 -19.27 23.46 -21.34
C PRO A 97 -20.60 23.14 -20.63
N PRO A 98 -20.93 23.87 -19.54
CA PRO A 98 -22.21 23.71 -18.85
C PRO A 98 -23.38 24.10 -19.77
N LYS A 99 -24.53 23.45 -19.57
CA LYS A 99 -25.78 23.70 -20.30
C LYS A 99 -26.53 24.90 -19.73
#